data_AF-A0A381I8E7-F1
#
_entry.id   AF-A0A381I8E7-F1
#
_cell.length_a   1.000
_cell.length_b   1.000
_cell.length_c   1.000
_cell.angle_alpha   90.00
_cell.angle_beta   90.00
_cell.angle_gamma   90.00
#
_symmetry.space_group_name_H-M   'P 1'
#
loop_
_entity.id
_entity.type
_entity.pdbx_description
1 polymer ?
#
loop_
_entity_poly.entity_id
_entity_poly.type
_entity_poly.pdbx_seq_one_letter_code
_entity_poly.pdbx_strand_id
1 'polypeptide(L)' 'MVYNLSKELLLEGKVPCLFYNNDVAGKIYHNIGYKEINEWTILFK' A
#
# COMPACT_ATOMS: atom_id res chain seq x y z
N MET A 1 -7.31 -4.87 -8.75
CA MET A 1 -6.32 -3.94 -9.35
C MET A 1 -5.03 -3.88 -8.52
N VAL A 2 -5.07 -3.40 -7.27
CA VAL A 2 -3.86 -3.27 -6.41
C VAL A 2 -3.07 -4.57 -6.32
N TYR A 3 -3.71 -5.71 -6.03
CA TYR A 3 -3.03 -7.01 -5.97
C TYR A 3 -2.21 -7.37 -7.21
N ASN A 4 -2.77 -7.17 -8.41
CA ASN A 4 -2.07 -7.49 -9.66
C ASN A 4 -0.87 -6.56 -9.88
N LEU A 5 -1.06 -5.25 -9.64
CA LEU A 5 0.02 -4.28 -9.73
C LEU A 5 1.14 -4.55 -8.71
N SER A 6 0.80 -4.90 -7.48
CA SER A 6 1.77 -5.30 -6.45
C SER A 6 2.58 -6.52 -6.92
N LYS A 7 1.91 -7.51 -7.52
CA LYS A 7 2.58 -8.71 -8.05
C LYS A 7 3.54 -8.37 -9.19
N GLU A 8 3.16 -7.50 -10.11
CA GLU A 8 4.02 -7.04 -11.20
C GLU A 8 5.25 -6.28 -10.67
N LEU A 9 5.05 -5.34 -9.74
CA LEU A 9 6.15 -4.61 -9.10
C LEU A 9 7.13 -5.55 -8.36
N LEU A 10 6.62 -6.58 -7.68
CA LEU A 10 7.46 -7.58 -7.03
C LEU A 10 8.26 -8.41 -8.05
N LEU A 11 7.68 -8.75 -9.21
CA LEU A 11 8.38 -9.43 -10.29
C LEU A 11 9.50 -8.56 -10.88
N GLU A 12 9.33 -7.23 -10.87
CA GLU A 12 10.38 -6.27 -11.23
C GLU A 12 11.45 -6.07 -10.14
N GLY A 13 11.34 -6.75 -9.00
CA GLY A 13 12.26 -6.60 -7.86
C GLY A 13 12.03 -5.35 -7.02
N LYS A 14 10.87 -4.68 -7.17
CA LYS A 14 10.48 -3.50 -6.38
C LYS A 14 9.68 -3.92 -5.16
N VAL A 15 9.67 -3.06 -4.14
CA VAL A 15 8.84 -3.23 -2.94
C VAL A 15 7.69 -2.22 -2.99
N PRO A 16 6.44 -2.68 -3.22
CA PRO A 16 5.28 -1.79 -3.22
C PRO A 16 5.07 -1.14 -1.84
N CYS A 17 4.86 0.18 -1.83
CA CYS A 17 4.48 0.96 -0.65
C CYS A 17 3.29 1.85 -1.03
N LEU A 18 2.32 1.99 -0.14
CA LEU A 18 1.12 2.78 -0.39
C LEU A 18 0.75 3.61 0.84
N PHE A 19 0.17 4.77 0.59
CA PHE A 19 -0.40 5.65 1.59
C PHE A 19 -1.93 5.58 1.48
N TYR A 20 -2.62 5.40 2.60
CA TYR A 20 -4.09 5.35 2.65
C TYR A 20 -4.62 6.01 3.92
N ASN A 21 -5.75 6.71 3.78
CA ASN A 21 -6.46 7.37 4.88
C ASN A 21 -7.87 6.77 5.08
N ASN A 22 -8.23 5.77 4.28
CA ASN A 22 -9.49 5.05 4.36
C ASN A 22 -9.27 3.70 5.05
N ASP A 23 -9.84 3.53 6.24
CA ASP A 23 -9.71 2.31 7.04
C ASP A 23 -10.20 1.04 6.33
N VAL A 24 -11.21 1.16 5.47
CA VAL A 24 -11.70 0.03 4.66
C VAL A 24 -10.64 -0.41 3.67
N ALA A 25 -9.95 0.55 3.05
CA ALA A 25 -8.84 0.25 2.14
C ALA A 25 -7.67 -0.37 2.91
N GLY A 26 -7.34 0.16 4.10
CA GLY A 26 -6.33 -0.41 4.99
C GLY A 26 -6.54 -1.90 5.28
N LYS A 27 -7.75 -2.29 5.65
CA LYS A 27 -8.12 -3.71 5.86
C LYS A 27 -7.89 -4.56 4.62
N ILE A 28 -8.24 -4.06 3.43
CA ILE A 28 -8.01 -4.78 2.16
C ILE A 28 -6.52 -4.95 1.91
N TYR A 29 -5.71 -3.91 2.14
CA TYR A 29 -4.26 -3.96 1.94
C TYR A 29 -3.59 -4.93 2.91
N HIS A 30 -4.00 -4.96 4.18
CA HIS A 30 -3.56 -5.97 5.13
C HIS A 30 -3.90 -7.39 4.68
N ASN A 31 -5.12 -7.61 4.19
CA ASN A 31 -5.56 -8.93 3.73
C ASN A 31 -4.74 -9.46 2.53
N ILE A 32 -4.16 -8.57 1.72
CA ILE A 32 -3.30 -8.96 0.59
C ILE A 32 -1.80 -8.93 0.92
N GLY A 33 -1.42 -8.71 2.18
CA GLY A 33 -0.05 -8.87 2.69
C GLY A 33 0.72 -7.58 2.99
N TYR A 34 0.11 -6.40 2.86
CA TYR A 34 0.74 -5.16 3.30
C TYR A 34 0.78 -5.07 4.83
N LYS A 35 1.81 -4.38 5.34
CA LYS A 35 2.01 -4.12 6.77
C LYS A 35 2.10 -2.61 6.99
N GLU A 36 1.56 -2.15 8.11
CA GLU A 36 1.75 -0.77 8.55
C GLU A 36 3.21 -0.59 8.97
N ILE A 37 3.82 0.50 8.48
CA ILE A 37 5.21 0.85 8.78
C ILE A 37 5.27 2.08 9.67
N ASN A 38 4.58 3.16 9.28
CA ASN A 38 4.53 4.43 10.00
C ASN A 38 3.31 5.26 9.58
N GLU A 39 2.98 6.27 10.39
CA GLU A 39 2.02 7.31 10.03
C GLU A 39 2.58 8.23 8.94
N TRP A 40 1.67 8.78 8.13
CA TRP A 40 2.00 9.68 7.04
C TRP A 40 1.02 10.85 7.03
N THR A 41 1.43 11.98 6.48
CA THR A 41 0.56 13.15 6.31
C THR A 41 0.85 13.85 4.98
N ILE A 42 -0.14 14.57 4.44
CA ILE A 42 0.06 15.48 3.30
C ILE A 42 0.43 16.84 3.85
N LEU A 43 1.57 17.37 3.42
CA LEU A 43 1.95 18.75 3.68
C LEU A 43 1.19 19.67 2.71
N PHE A 44 0.26 20.47 3.24
CA PHE A 44 -0.36 21.56 2.49
C PHE A 44 0.54 22.80 2.54
N LYS A 45 0.70 23.47 1.40
CA LYS A 45 1.47 24.72 1.26
C LYS A 45 0.58 25.93 1.48
#